data_AF-A0A496NC97-F1
#
_entry.id   AF-A0A496NC97-F1
#
_cell.length_a   1.000
_cell.length_b   1.000
_cell.length_c   1.000
_cell.angle_alpha   90.00
_cell.angle_beta   90.00
_cell.angle_gamma   90.00
#
_symmetry.space_group_name_H-M   'P 1'
#
loop_
_entity.id
_entity.type
_entity.pdbx_description
1 polymer ?
#
loop_
_entity_poly.entity_id
_entity_poly.type
_entity_poly.pdbx_seq_one_letter_code
_entity_poly.pdbx_strand_id
1 'polypeptide(L)'
;MSSQLAKWDKLPVYWVNNETTLYQLIDKIDNSQIVALDTEFIRRSTYYPILALIQINTGDAIYLVDAPQLFLYDLWQALIEVPMMVWYACFEDLWIFYLLAGCPPLTNIFDVQIAIAYLTGQTHVGYGQATHDFLGVCLNKSESKSDWMARPLSNQQEQYAVNDVRYLLALYHDVKKRLDQRQLYTCVIEDSNLLAKDIHATYHTPLDKMYLNYISCSYKPRQLAILRNLVAWREALAKSINQPVSFIINKQALREIVEKSPLTIKNLAQTTLNRHTLRRYGNEILKQINHAKSLPESQLPQQTLPSFYHNNKNFKNAIDNIVKQYSQKTDIPECLLLKNRWIDELTSLVYYDLPITSLSIGLQGYRYDWVVCEILPLLMTYKKQIQIRFES
;
A
#
# COMPACT_ATOMS: atom_id res chain seq x y z
N MET A 1 0.03 27.75 20.75
CA MET A 1 0.79 26.72 20.00
C MET A 1 2.27 26.65 20.41
N SER A 2 3.00 27.78 20.56
CA SER A 2 4.45 27.71 20.86
C SER A 2 4.83 27.00 22.18
N SER A 3 3.99 27.05 23.22
CA SER A 3 4.27 26.36 24.49
C SER A 3 4.13 24.83 24.42
N GLN A 4 3.27 24.31 23.53
CA GLN A 4 3.09 22.86 23.35
C GLN A 4 4.20 22.23 22.50
N LEU A 5 4.74 22.97 21.52
CA LEU A 5 5.84 22.49 20.67
C LEU A 5 7.17 22.37 21.44
N ALA A 6 7.38 23.23 22.44
CA ALA A 6 8.58 23.22 23.27
C ALA A 6 8.82 21.89 24.02
N LYS A 7 7.77 21.08 24.27
CA LYS A 7 7.93 19.72 24.80
C LYS A 7 8.64 18.82 23.78
N TRP A 8 8.16 18.83 22.54
CA TRP A 8 8.63 17.96 21.46
C TRP A 8 10.07 18.30 21.04
N ASP A 9 10.43 19.58 21.07
CA ASP A 9 11.81 20.04 20.79
C ASP A 9 12.83 19.52 21.81
N LYS A 10 12.40 19.27 23.05
CA LYS A 10 13.26 18.88 24.17
C LYS A 10 13.28 17.38 24.44
N LEU A 11 12.58 16.57 23.63
CA LEU A 11 12.58 15.13 23.85
C LEU A 11 14.01 14.58 23.74
N PRO A 12 14.48 13.84 24.77
CA PRO A 12 15.76 13.17 24.69
C PRO A 12 15.73 12.12 23.58
N VAL A 13 16.89 11.91 22.97
CA VAL A 13 17.11 10.93 21.90
C VAL A 13 18.02 9.83 22.44
N TYR A 14 17.64 8.58 22.25
CA TYR A 14 18.42 7.42 22.68
C TYR A 14 18.68 6.48 21.52
N TRP A 15 19.92 6.03 21.40
CA TRP A 15 20.27 4.94 20.50
C TRP A 15 19.99 3.59 21.14
N VAL A 16 19.38 2.69 20.36
CA VAL A 16 19.12 1.30 20.73
C VAL A 16 19.91 0.42 19.77
N ASN A 17 21.03 -0.10 20.24
CA ASN A 17 22.02 -0.82 19.41
C ASN A 17 22.54 -2.11 20.05
N ASN A 18 21.99 -2.49 21.20
CA ASN A 18 22.26 -3.75 21.86
C ASN A 18 21.00 -4.26 22.59
N GLU A 19 21.00 -5.54 22.97
CA GLU A 19 19.88 -6.20 23.62
C GLU A 19 19.42 -5.49 24.90
N THR A 20 20.33 -4.99 25.73
CA THR A 20 19.95 -4.29 26.97
C THR A 20 19.13 -3.04 26.70
N THR A 21 19.59 -2.19 25.78
CA THR A 21 18.86 -0.99 25.37
C THR A 21 17.54 -1.32 24.65
N LEU A 22 17.49 -2.47 23.96
CA LEU A 22 16.27 -2.94 23.28
C LEU A 22 15.18 -3.33 24.28
N TYR A 23 15.52 -4.11 25.30
CA TYR A 23 14.55 -4.48 26.33
C TYR A 23 14.12 -3.28 27.18
N GLN A 24 15.02 -2.32 27.44
CA GLN A 24 14.63 -1.06 28.08
C GLN A 24 13.63 -0.26 27.24
N LEU A 25 13.78 -0.24 25.91
CA LEU A 25 12.80 0.37 25.02
C LEU A 25 11.46 -0.39 25.07
N ILE A 26 11.49 -1.73 25.03
CA ILE A 26 10.28 -2.56 25.12
C ILE A 26 9.50 -2.22 26.41
N ASP A 27 10.17 -2.13 27.57
CA ASP A 27 9.51 -1.72 28.82
C ASP A 27 8.81 -0.35 28.71
N LYS A 28 9.36 0.58 27.92
CA LYS A 28 8.72 1.89 27.68
C LYS A 28 7.52 1.77 26.75
N ILE A 29 7.61 0.93 25.72
CA ILE A 29 6.53 0.66 24.77
C ILE A 29 5.35 0.02 25.50
N ASP A 30 5.59 -0.97 26.36
CA ASP A 30 4.55 -1.68 27.12
C ASP A 30 3.74 -0.75 28.03
N ASN A 31 4.36 0.34 28.50
CA ASN A 31 3.70 1.36 29.31
C ASN A 31 3.10 2.52 28.48
N SER A 32 3.23 2.50 27.16
CA SER A 32 2.78 3.56 26.27
C SER A 32 1.37 3.28 25.75
N GLN A 33 0.50 4.28 25.79
CA GLN A 33 -0.83 4.20 25.17
C GLN A 33 -0.80 4.53 23.68
N ILE A 34 0.24 5.25 23.26
CA ILE A 34 0.41 5.71 21.90
C ILE A 34 1.90 5.83 21.59
N VAL A 35 2.29 5.40 20.40
CA VAL A 35 3.66 5.58 19.89
C VAL A 35 3.59 6.11 18.47
N ALA A 36 4.56 6.92 18.08
CA ALA A 36 4.78 7.30 16.69
C ALA A 36 5.95 6.51 16.12
N LEU A 37 5.82 6.04 14.88
CA LEU A 37 6.84 5.25 14.21
C LEU A 37 7.16 5.77 12.82
N ASP A 38 8.40 5.53 12.42
CA ASP A 38 8.91 5.67 11.06
C ASP A 38 9.98 4.60 10.83
N THR A 39 10.35 4.34 9.57
CA THR A 39 11.46 3.44 9.24
C THR A 39 12.33 3.95 8.11
N GLU A 40 13.63 3.62 8.16
CA GLU A 40 14.55 3.84 7.05
C GLU A 40 15.08 2.53 6.50
N PHE A 41 15.06 2.39 5.17
CA PHE A 41 15.37 1.13 4.51
C PHE A 41 15.90 1.31 3.09
N ILE A 42 16.53 0.25 2.57
CA ILE A 42 17.03 0.21 1.19
C ILE A 42 16.20 -0.76 0.36
N ARG A 43 15.65 -0.27 -0.77
CA ARG A 43 14.83 -1.05 -1.70
C ARG A 43 15.23 -0.86 -3.17
N ARG A 44 16.52 -1.06 -3.49
CA ARG A 44 17.05 -0.84 -4.85
C ARG A 44 17.53 -2.11 -5.56
N SER A 45 18.22 -3.00 -4.83
CA SER A 45 18.95 -4.13 -5.40
C SER A 45 18.43 -5.50 -4.96
N THR A 46 17.51 -5.55 -4.01
CA THR A 46 16.96 -6.77 -3.42
C THR A 46 15.45 -6.87 -3.61
N TYR A 47 14.92 -8.10 -3.51
CA TYR A 47 13.47 -8.32 -3.50
C TYR A 47 12.86 -7.83 -2.18
N TYR A 48 13.48 -8.24 -1.07
CA TYR A 48 13.10 -7.82 0.27
C TYR A 48 13.81 -6.51 0.63
N PRO A 49 13.09 -5.50 1.14
CA PRO A 49 13.73 -4.29 1.65
C PRO A 49 14.68 -4.64 2.79
N ILE A 50 15.81 -3.93 2.86
CA ILE A 50 16.77 -4.05 3.97
C ILE A 50 16.44 -2.93 4.95
N LEU A 51 15.89 -3.28 6.11
CA LEU A 51 15.61 -2.34 7.18
C LEU A 51 16.91 -1.87 7.83
N ALA A 52 17.09 -0.55 7.93
CA ALA A 52 18.31 0.07 8.40
C ALA A 52 18.14 0.81 9.74
N LEU A 53 16.98 1.43 9.96
CA LEU A 53 16.68 2.15 11.20
C LEU A 53 15.16 2.10 11.48
N ILE A 54 14.78 2.04 12.74
CA ILE A 54 13.39 2.30 13.19
C ILE A 54 13.45 3.49 14.14
N GLN A 55 12.57 4.46 13.94
CA GLN A 55 12.41 5.60 14.82
C GLN A 55 11.12 5.44 15.61
N ILE A 56 11.20 5.52 16.94
CA ILE A 56 10.04 5.38 17.82
C ILE A 56 9.97 6.58 18.75
N ASN A 57 8.85 7.29 18.73
CA ASN A 57 8.55 8.35 19.67
C ASN A 57 7.44 7.91 20.62
N THR A 58 7.78 7.78 21.91
CA THR A 58 6.88 7.35 22.99
C THR A 58 6.11 8.52 23.63
N GLY A 59 6.38 9.76 23.21
CA GLY A 59 5.88 10.98 23.84
C GLY A 59 6.78 11.54 24.94
N ASP A 60 7.67 10.71 25.50
CA ASP A 60 8.64 11.09 26.54
C ASP A 60 10.10 11.04 26.05
N ALA A 61 10.37 10.23 25.03
CA ALA A 61 11.66 10.15 24.37
C ALA A 61 11.52 9.63 22.93
N ILE A 62 12.55 9.90 22.12
CA ILE A 62 12.73 9.36 20.77
C ILE A 62 13.84 8.31 20.81
N TYR A 63 13.58 7.16 20.20
CA TYR A 63 14.51 6.04 20.14
C TYR A 63 14.88 5.76 18.69
N LEU A 64 16.17 5.63 18.43
CA LEU A 64 16.74 5.25 17.14
C LEU A 64 17.24 3.81 17.25
N VAL A 65 16.50 2.88 16.67
CA VAL A 65 16.79 1.44 16.75
C VAL A 65 17.64 1.02 15.56
N ASP A 66 18.90 0.64 15.82
CA ASP A 66 19.85 0.19 14.81
C ASP A 66 19.53 -1.24 14.36
N ALA A 67 18.59 -1.37 13.41
CA ALA A 67 17.99 -2.64 13.02
C ALA A 67 18.99 -3.72 12.59
N PRO A 68 20.06 -3.43 11.80
CA PRO A 68 21.06 -4.44 11.44
C PRO A 68 21.83 -5.07 12.61
N GLN A 69 21.86 -4.44 13.79
CA GLN A 69 22.59 -4.95 14.95
C GLN A 69 21.74 -5.81 15.89
N LEU A 70 20.44 -5.92 15.63
CA LEU A 70 19.47 -6.42 16.60
C LEU A 70 18.56 -7.50 16.03
N PHE A 71 18.18 -8.43 16.91
CA PHE A 71 17.04 -9.30 16.65
C PHE A 71 15.77 -8.62 17.15
N LEU A 72 14.88 -8.25 16.23
CA LEU A 72 13.78 -7.31 16.51
C LEU A 72 12.43 -7.99 16.81
N TYR A 73 12.38 -9.33 16.91
CA TYR A 73 11.11 -10.04 17.07
C TYR A 73 10.30 -9.55 18.28
N ASP A 74 10.92 -9.43 19.45
CA ASP A 74 10.26 -8.99 20.69
C ASP A 74 9.79 -7.53 20.58
N LEU A 75 10.55 -6.67 19.89
CA LEU A 75 10.12 -5.29 19.62
C LEU A 75 8.84 -5.25 18.79
N TRP A 76 8.74 -6.08 17.74
CA TRP A 76 7.54 -6.15 16.93
C TRP A 76 6.34 -6.66 17.73
N GLN A 77 6.54 -7.64 18.61
CA GLN A 77 5.46 -8.12 19.49
C GLN A 77 4.99 -7.02 20.44
N ALA A 78 5.90 -6.27 21.07
CA ALA A 78 5.54 -5.15 21.93
C ALA A 78 4.75 -4.07 21.17
N LEU A 79 5.16 -3.75 19.94
CA LEU A 79 4.46 -2.76 19.10
C LEU A 79 3.05 -3.19 18.70
N ILE A 80 2.81 -4.48 18.46
CA ILE A 80 1.47 -5.02 18.15
C ILE A 80 0.49 -4.77 19.30
N GLU A 81 0.98 -4.85 20.55
CA GLU A 81 0.16 -4.69 21.75
C GLU A 81 -0.10 -3.22 22.13
N VAL A 82 0.57 -2.25 21.50
CA VAL A 82 0.33 -0.84 21.79
C VAL A 82 -1.11 -0.46 21.40
N PRO A 83 -1.88 0.27 22.22
CA PRO A 83 -3.25 0.63 21.87
C PRO A 83 -3.39 1.46 20.58
N MET A 84 -2.38 2.27 20.25
CA MET A 84 -2.35 3.10 19.04
C MET A 84 -0.92 3.32 18.52
N MET A 85 -0.66 2.90 17.29
CA MET A 85 0.54 3.25 16.53
C MET A 85 0.22 4.34 15.50
N VAL A 86 0.88 5.47 15.62
CA VAL A 86 0.75 6.62 14.72
C VAL A 86 1.86 6.59 13.69
N TRP A 87 1.48 6.74 12.43
CA TRP A 87 2.41 6.80 11.32
C TRP A 87 2.08 7.97 10.38
N TYR A 88 3.01 8.30 9.50
CA TYR A 88 2.74 9.20 8.38
C TYR A 88 2.98 8.46 7.06
N ALA A 89 1.94 8.25 6.26
CA ALA A 89 2.04 7.60 4.94
C ALA A 89 2.66 6.19 5.00
N CYS A 90 2.14 5.31 5.87
CA CYS A 90 2.81 4.08 6.31
C CYS A 90 2.79 2.90 5.33
N PHE A 91 2.53 3.14 4.05
CA PHE A 91 2.35 2.06 3.08
C PHE A 91 3.60 1.16 2.97
N GLU A 92 4.80 1.75 2.88
CA GLU A 92 6.04 0.98 2.78
C GLU A 92 6.47 0.42 4.14
N ASP A 93 6.28 1.19 5.22
CA ASP A 93 6.62 0.76 6.59
C ASP A 93 5.82 -0.47 7.01
N LEU A 94 4.51 -0.48 6.73
CA LEU A 94 3.65 -1.64 7.03
C LEU A 94 4.08 -2.88 6.23
N TRP A 95 4.60 -2.71 5.01
CA TRP A 95 5.13 -3.85 4.25
C TRP A 95 6.34 -4.48 4.95
N ILE A 96 7.24 -3.65 5.49
CA ILE A 96 8.40 -4.09 6.27
C ILE A 96 7.94 -4.71 7.59
N PHE A 97 6.99 -4.07 8.27
CA PHE A 97 6.41 -4.55 9.51
C PHE A 97 5.87 -5.97 9.33
N TYR A 98 4.99 -6.23 8.35
CA TYR A 98 4.43 -7.58 8.13
C TYR A 98 5.48 -8.61 7.70
N LEU A 99 6.51 -8.18 6.94
CA LEU A 99 7.61 -9.05 6.56
C LEU A 99 8.40 -9.55 7.78
N LEU A 100 8.62 -8.69 8.77
CA LEU A 100 9.51 -8.97 9.91
C LEU A 100 8.77 -9.43 11.18
N ALA A 101 7.55 -8.96 11.41
CA ALA A 101 6.77 -9.24 12.61
C ALA A 101 6.01 -10.57 12.57
N GLY A 102 5.63 -11.04 11.37
CA GLY A 102 4.85 -12.27 11.22
C GLY A 102 3.47 -12.23 11.89
N CYS A 103 2.81 -11.08 11.88
CA CYS A 103 1.56 -10.83 12.60
C CYS A 103 0.32 -10.78 11.66
N PRO A 104 -0.90 -10.93 12.20
CA PRO A 104 -2.13 -10.61 11.45
C PRO A 104 -2.19 -9.12 11.07
N PRO A 105 -3.15 -8.70 10.20
CA PRO A 105 -3.34 -7.30 9.89
C PRO A 105 -3.53 -6.47 11.16
N LEU A 106 -2.75 -5.40 11.29
CA LEU A 106 -2.84 -4.48 12.42
C LEU A 106 -4.20 -3.77 12.43
N THR A 107 -4.73 -3.55 13.64
CA THR A 107 -6.00 -2.85 13.87
C THR A 107 -5.87 -1.61 14.74
N ASN A 108 -4.65 -1.33 15.21
CA ASN A 108 -4.27 -0.28 16.13
C ASN A 108 -3.48 0.83 15.40
N ILE A 109 -3.74 1.09 14.12
CA ILE A 109 -2.96 2.07 13.35
C ILE A 109 -3.75 3.34 13.03
N PHE A 110 -3.04 4.46 13.05
CA PHE A 110 -3.53 5.75 12.57
C PHE A 110 -2.54 6.35 11.58
N ASP A 111 -2.93 6.47 10.31
CA ASP A 111 -2.12 7.14 9.30
C ASP A 111 -2.52 8.63 9.21
N VAL A 112 -1.60 9.50 9.61
CA VAL A 112 -1.80 10.95 9.62
C VAL A 112 -1.96 11.53 8.20
N GLN A 113 -1.38 10.92 7.16
CA GLN A 113 -1.58 11.38 5.77
C GLN A 113 -3.02 11.11 5.32
N ILE A 114 -3.58 9.94 5.67
CA ILE A 114 -5.01 9.65 5.43
C ILE A 114 -5.86 10.68 6.18
N ALA A 115 -5.56 10.91 7.46
CA ALA A 115 -6.28 11.87 8.29
C ALA A 115 -6.29 13.29 7.71
N ILE A 116 -5.15 13.76 7.17
CA ILE A 116 -5.04 15.05 6.48
C ILE A 116 -5.83 15.06 5.19
N ALA A 117 -5.85 13.96 4.43
CA ALA A 117 -6.67 13.85 3.24
C ALA A 117 -8.15 14.07 3.57
N TYR A 118 -8.66 13.55 4.68
CA TYR A 118 -10.03 13.80 5.14
C TYR A 118 -10.30 15.28 5.44
N LEU A 119 -9.33 15.98 6.03
CA LEU A 119 -9.49 17.39 6.40
C LEU A 119 -9.35 18.35 5.21
N THR A 120 -8.59 17.97 4.18
CA THR A 120 -8.11 18.90 3.13
C THR A 120 -8.46 18.48 1.70
N GLY A 121 -8.81 17.22 1.46
CA GLY A 121 -8.96 16.64 0.12
C GLY A 121 -7.64 16.30 -0.57
N GLN A 122 -6.49 16.56 0.05
CA GLN A 122 -5.18 16.29 -0.54
C GLN A 122 -4.66 14.92 -0.12
N THR A 123 -4.57 13.96 -1.04
CA THR A 123 -4.19 12.57 -0.75
C THR A 123 -2.68 12.30 -0.68
N HIS A 124 -1.86 13.27 -1.08
CA HIS A 124 -0.40 13.10 -1.22
C HIS A 124 0.40 14.26 -0.62
N VAL A 125 -0.04 14.76 0.54
CA VAL A 125 0.73 15.76 1.30
C VAL A 125 1.96 15.09 1.91
N GLY A 126 3.14 15.67 1.73
CA GLY A 126 4.36 15.17 2.37
C GLY A 126 4.48 15.63 3.83
N TYR A 127 5.15 14.84 4.67
CA TYR A 127 5.25 15.08 6.12
C TYR A 127 5.72 16.50 6.46
N GLY A 128 6.83 16.97 5.87
CA GLY A 128 7.31 18.33 6.11
C GLY A 128 6.36 19.45 5.70
N GLN A 129 5.48 19.22 4.72
CA GLN A 129 4.42 20.18 4.37
C GLN A 129 3.30 20.13 5.41
N ALA A 130 2.91 18.94 5.85
CA ALA A 130 1.90 18.76 6.90
C ALA A 130 2.33 19.38 8.24
N THR A 131 3.58 19.18 8.68
CA THR A 131 4.09 19.81 9.91
C THR A 131 4.11 21.32 9.81
N HIS A 132 4.43 21.87 8.62
CA HIS A 132 4.35 23.31 8.39
C HIS A 132 2.90 23.81 8.48
N ASP A 133 1.98 23.19 7.75
CA ASP A 133 0.60 23.70 7.62
C ASP A 133 -0.22 23.56 8.90
N PHE A 134 0.02 22.51 9.68
CA PHE A 134 -0.75 22.23 10.90
C PHE A 134 -0.06 22.73 12.18
N LEU A 135 1.28 22.72 12.22
CA LEU A 135 2.04 23.06 13.43
C LEU A 135 2.90 24.32 13.27
N GLY A 136 3.10 24.84 12.05
CA GLY A 136 4.03 25.93 11.78
C GLY A 136 5.50 25.51 11.85
N VAL A 137 5.79 24.20 11.77
CA VAL A 137 7.15 23.66 11.90
C VAL A 137 7.74 23.35 10.53
N CYS A 138 8.83 24.03 10.19
CA CYS A 138 9.60 23.78 8.98
C CYS A 138 10.67 22.71 9.22
N LEU A 139 10.55 21.57 8.52
CA LEU A 139 11.57 20.53 8.53
C LEU A 139 12.52 20.67 7.33
N ASN A 140 13.81 20.48 7.57
CA ASN A 140 14.82 20.46 6.52
C ASN A 140 14.72 19.14 5.74
N LYS A 141 14.63 19.20 4.40
CA LYS A 141 14.40 18.05 3.51
C LYS A 141 15.69 17.30 3.09
N SER A 142 16.74 17.34 3.90
CA SER A 142 18.03 16.70 3.58
C SER A 142 18.09 15.30 4.17
N GLU A 143 18.49 14.29 3.37
CA GLU A 143 18.81 12.89 3.74
C GLU A 143 17.83 11.76 3.37
N SER A 144 16.64 12.04 2.80
CA SER A 144 15.66 10.99 2.40
C SER A 144 16.14 9.97 1.34
N LYS A 145 17.28 10.23 0.68
CA LYS A 145 17.89 9.31 -0.30
C LYS A 145 19.34 8.94 0.06
N SER A 146 19.70 9.09 1.32
CA SER A 146 21.04 8.79 1.86
C SER A 146 21.32 7.28 1.91
N ASP A 147 22.57 6.90 2.17
CA ASP A 147 22.92 5.51 2.47
C ASP A 147 22.64 5.22 3.94
N TRP A 148 21.44 4.72 4.22
CA TRP A 148 20.98 4.39 5.57
C TRP A 148 21.68 3.17 6.18
N MET A 149 22.39 2.38 5.39
CA MET A 149 23.20 1.26 5.89
C MET A 149 24.62 1.70 6.31
N ALA A 150 25.01 2.95 6.02
CA ALA A 150 26.30 3.48 6.46
C ALA A 150 26.40 3.48 8.00
N ARG A 151 27.56 3.10 8.53
CA ARG A 151 27.83 3.16 9.97
C ARG A 151 29.22 3.76 10.25
N PRO A 152 29.32 4.72 11.21
CA PRO A 152 28.21 5.37 11.91
C PRO A 152 27.35 6.22 10.95
N LEU A 153 26.09 6.47 11.30
CA LEU A 153 25.28 7.46 10.58
C LEU A 153 25.87 8.86 10.80
N SER A 154 25.72 9.73 9.81
CA SER A 154 26.09 11.14 9.98
C SER A 154 25.11 11.87 10.91
N ASN A 155 25.57 12.96 11.53
CA ASN A 155 24.70 13.82 12.35
C ASN A 155 23.48 14.34 11.57
N GLN A 156 23.60 14.54 10.26
CA GLN A 156 22.50 14.98 9.41
C GLN A 156 21.45 13.87 9.22
N GLN A 157 21.87 12.63 9.00
CA GLN A 157 20.99 11.46 8.93
C GLN A 157 20.29 11.23 10.26
N GLU A 158 21.02 11.31 11.38
CA GLU A 158 20.44 11.17 12.72
C GLU A 158 19.38 12.25 12.97
N GLN A 159 19.69 13.51 12.70
CA GLN A 159 18.75 14.61 12.89
C GLN A 159 17.52 14.49 11.99
N TYR A 160 17.69 14.03 10.75
CA TYR A 160 16.58 13.77 9.83
C TYR A 160 15.66 12.69 10.39
N ALA A 161 16.19 11.51 10.73
CA ALA A 161 15.43 10.39 11.28
C ALA A 161 14.66 10.79 12.54
N VAL A 162 15.32 11.52 13.45
CA VAL A 162 14.69 12.05 14.66
C VAL A 162 13.50 12.96 14.33
N ASN A 163 13.63 13.82 13.32
CA ASN A 163 12.58 14.78 12.96
C ASN A 163 11.34 14.12 12.35
N ASP A 164 11.49 12.97 11.68
CA ASP A 164 10.38 12.23 11.07
C ASP A 164 9.37 11.70 12.10
N VAL A 165 9.79 11.49 13.34
CA VAL A 165 8.88 11.13 14.46
C VAL A 165 8.72 12.20 15.53
N ARG A 166 9.62 13.20 15.61
CA ARG A 166 9.63 14.20 16.70
C ARG A 166 8.29 14.92 16.87
N TYR A 167 7.71 15.36 15.76
CA TYR A 167 6.47 16.14 15.74
C TYR A 167 5.24 15.30 15.36
N LEU A 168 5.41 14.01 15.06
CA LEU A 168 4.33 13.17 14.55
C LEU A 168 3.19 12.99 15.55
N LEU A 169 3.49 12.80 16.85
CA LEU A 169 2.45 12.77 17.89
C LEU A 169 1.75 14.13 18.08
N ALA A 170 2.49 15.24 17.98
CA ALA A 170 1.90 16.58 18.02
C ALA A 170 0.92 16.79 16.85
N LEU A 171 1.34 16.37 15.65
CA LEU A 171 0.52 16.43 14.44
C LEU A 171 -0.72 15.55 14.56
N TYR A 172 -0.56 14.32 15.05
CA TYR A 172 -1.68 13.42 15.36
C TYR A 172 -2.71 14.08 16.28
N HIS A 173 -2.29 14.69 17.39
CA HIS A 173 -3.21 15.31 18.33
C HIS A 173 -3.97 16.50 17.72
N ASP A 174 -3.31 17.35 16.93
CA ASP A 174 -3.96 18.47 16.24
C ASP A 174 -4.97 17.97 15.20
N VAL A 175 -4.55 17.02 14.36
CA VAL A 175 -5.40 16.42 13.31
C VAL A 175 -6.59 15.67 13.93
N LYS A 176 -6.37 14.85 14.96
CA LYS A 176 -7.43 14.15 15.69
C LYS A 176 -8.47 15.13 16.22
N LYS A 177 -8.04 16.23 16.87
CA LYS A 177 -8.96 17.24 17.40
C LYS A 177 -9.85 17.83 16.29
N ARG A 178 -9.29 18.12 15.12
CA ARG A 178 -10.05 18.64 13.97
C ARG A 178 -11.01 17.59 13.40
N LEU A 179 -10.60 16.32 13.35
CA LEU A 179 -11.46 15.22 12.93
C LEU A 179 -12.62 14.99 13.89
N ASP A 180 -12.38 15.04 15.21
CA ASP A 180 -13.42 14.91 16.22
C ASP A 180 -14.48 16.00 16.09
N GLN A 181 -14.07 17.24 15.81
CA GLN A 181 -14.98 18.37 15.55
C GLN A 181 -15.90 18.14 14.34
N ARG A 182 -15.43 17.35 13.37
CA ARG A 182 -16.17 16.98 12.16
C ARG A 182 -16.81 15.59 12.23
N GLN A 183 -16.64 14.87 13.35
CA GLN A 183 -17.08 13.49 13.53
C GLN A 183 -16.52 12.51 12.48
N LEU A 184 -15.30 12.77 11.99
CA LEU A 184 -14.64 11.97 10.94
C LEU A 184 -13.57 11.01 11.48
N TYR A 185 -13.28 11.03 12.78
CA TYR A 185 -12.19 10.23 13.36
C TYR A 185 -12.36 8.73 13.13
N THR A 186 -13.58 8.20 13.29
CA THR A 186 -13.88 6.79 13.06
C THR A 186 -13.65 6.37 11.61
N CYS A 187 -14.00 7.23 10.64
CA CYS A 187 -13.78 6.98 9.22
C CYS A 187 -12.27 6.85 8.90
N VAL A 188 -11.44 7.69 9.54
CA VAL A 188 -9.98 7.66 9.39
C VAL A 188 -9.37 6.41 10.01
N ILE A 189 -9.88 5.96 11.16
CA ILE A 189 -9.47 4.68 11.77
C ILE A 189 -9.83 3.50 10.87
N GLU A 190 -11.06 3.47 10.34
CA GLU A 190 -11.49 2.44 9.41
C GLU A 190 -10.61 2.40 8.16
N ASP A 191 -10.25 3.55 7.59
CA ASP A 191 -9.39 3.64 6.42
C ASP A 191 -7.92 3.30 6.68
N SER A 192 -7.40 3.69 7.84
CA SER A 192 -6.06 3.29 8.28
C SER A 192 -6.02 1.77 8.40
N ASN A 193 -7.00 1.16 9.08
CA ASN A 193 -7.09 -0.29 9.21
C ASN A 193 -7.36 -1.02 7.89
N LEU A 194 -8.11 -0.41 6.97
CA LEU A 194 -8.29 -0.93 5.62
C LEU A 194 -6.97 -0.95 4.84
N LEU A 195 -6.15 0.11 4.96
CA LEU A 195 -4.81 0.16 4.37
C LEU A 195 -3.95 -1.00 4.91
N ALA A 196 -3.90 -1.20 6.23
CA ALA A 196 -3.19 -2.32 6.84
C ALA A 196 -3.65 -3.68 6.29
N LYS A 197 -4.96 -3.91 6.19
CA LYS A 197 -5.54 -5.15 5.65
C LYS A 197 -5.19 -5.36 4.18
N ASP A 198 -5.31 -4.32 3.35
CA ASP A 198 -5.00 -4.39 1.91
C ASP A 198 -3.50 -4.71 1.68
N ILE A 199 -2.60 -4.09 2.46
CA ILE A 199 -1.15 -4.37 2.42
C ILE A 199 -0.85 -5.80 2.86
N HIS A 200 -1.42 -6.25 3.98
CA HIS A 200 -1.23 -7.61 4.48
C HIS A 200 -1.74 -8.67 3.48
N ALA A 201 -2.91 -8.44 2.86
CA ALA A 201 -3.46 -9.32 1.83
C ALA A 201 -2.57 -9.36 0.57
N THR A 202 -2.00 -8.22 0.19
CA THR A 202 -1.05 -8.13 -0.93
C THR A 202 0.23 -8.93 -0.64
N TYR A 203 0.76 -8.85 0.60
CA TYR A 203 1.92 -9.61 1.03
C TYR A 203 1.70 -11.12 0.98
N HIS A 204 0.52 -11.57 1.42
CA HIS A 204 0.14 -12.98 1.44
C HIS A 204 -0.52 -13.47 0.14
N THR A 205 -0.50 -12.67 -0.94
CA THR A 205 -1.09 -13.07 -2.21
C THR A 205 -0.39 -14.30 -2.79
N PRO A 206 -1.11 -15.40 -3.07
CA PRO A 206 -0.55 -16.59 -3.72
C PRO A 206 0.10 -16.26 -5.07
N LEU A 207 1.19 -16.96 -5.40
CA LEU A 207 1.95 -16.72 -6.64
C LEU A 207 1.08 -16.82 -7.90
N ASP A 208 0.11 -17.73 -7.91
CA ASP A 208 -0.83 -17.95 -9.03
C ASP A 208 -1.90 -16.85 -9.16
N LYS A 209 -1.99 -15.94 -8.19
CA LYS A 209 -2.89 -14.78 -8.18
C LYS A 209 -2.17 -13.45 -8.41
N MET A 210 -0.84 -13.38 -8.24
CA MET A 210 -0.07 -12.15 -8.42
C MET A 210 -0.19 -11.51 -9.83
N TYR A 211 -0.55 -12.31 -10.83
CA TYR A 211 -0.77 -11.83 -12.20
C TYR A 211 -1.94 -10.83 -12.32
N LEU A 212 -2.87 -10.82 -11.36
CA LEU A 212 -3.99 -9.88 -11.31
C LEU A 212 -3.55 -8.41 -11.27
N ASN A 213 -2.32 -8.13 -10.84
CA ASN A 213 -1.74 -6.78 -10.85
C ASN A 213 -1.28 -6.31 -12.25
N TYR A 214 -1.30 -7.20 -13.24
CA TYR A 214 -0.78 -6.97 -14.59
C TYR A 214 -1.79 -7.28 -15.70
N ILE A 215 -3.04 -7.58 -15.34
CA ILE A 215 -4.11 -7.89 -16.29
C ILE A 215 -4.42 -6.71 -17.20
N SER A 216 -4.94 -7.03 -18.37
CA SER A 216 -5.56 -6.07 -19.28
C SER A 216 -6.83 -6.68 -19.82
N CYS A 217 -7.88 -5.86 -19.97
CA CYS A 217 -9.14 -6.30 -20.57
C CYS A 217 -8.98 -6.75 -22.03
N SER A 218 -7.87 -6.39 -22.71
CA SER A 218 -7.55 -6.84 -24.07
C SER A 218 -6.98 -8.25 -24.13
N TYR A 219 -6.54 -8.82 -23.01
CA TYR A 219 -5.91 -10.14 -22.99
C TYR A 219 -6.94 -11.26 -23.12
N LYS A 220 -6.71 -12.14 -24.09
CA LYS A 220 -7.50 -13.36 -24.28
C LYS A 220 -7.17 -14.41 -23.20
N PRO A 221 -8.04 -15.41 -22.96
CA PRO A 221 -7.81 -16.44 -21.93
C PRO A 221 -6.43 -17.13 -22.01
N ARG A 222 -5.93 -17.41 -23.22
CA ARG A 222 -4.58 -17.97 -23.44
C ARG A 222 -3.46 -17.00 -23.06
N GLN A 223 -3.61 -15.71 -23.33
CA GLN A 223 -2.65 -14.69 -22.94
C GLN A 223 -2.65 -14.50 -21.42
N LEU A 224 -3.82 -14.55 -20.79
CA LEU A 224 -3.93 -14.54 -19.33
C LEU A 224 -3.27 -15.76 -18.69
N ALA A 225 -3.39 -16.95 -19.29
CA ALA A 225 -2.67 -18.14 -18.83
C ALA A 225 -1.15 -17.97 -18.92
N ILE A 226 -0.65 -17.37 -20.01
CA ILE A 226 0.78 -17.05 -20.17
C ILE A 226 1.22 -16.04 -19.10
N LEU A 227 0.44 -14.98 -18.91
CA LEU A 227 0.71 -13.97 -17.88
C LEU A 227 0.73 -14.61 -16.47
N ARG A 228 -0.25 -15.44 -16.13
CA ARG A 228 -0.33 -16.17 -14.85
C ARG A 228 0.92 -16.98 -14.59
N ASN A 229 1.32 -17.84 -15.54
CA ASN A 229 2.47 -18.71 -15.37
C ASN A 229 3.78 -17.91 -15.29
N LEU A 230 3.95 -16.90 -16.15
CA LEU A 230 5.16 -16.08 -16.18
C LEU A 230 5.32 -15.24 -14.93
N VAL A 231 4.25 -14.61 -14.44
CA VAL A 231 4.29 -13.83 -13.20
C VAL A 231 4.60 -14.75 -12.02
N ALA A 232 3.89 -15.88 -11.89
CA ALA A 232 4.15 -16.84 -10.80
C ALA A 232 5.61 -17.32 -10.78
N TRP A 233 6.16 -17.71 -11.94
CA TRP A 233 7.55 -18.12 -12.08
C TRP A 233 8.53 -16.98 -11.76
N ARG A 234 8.28 -15.78 -12.30
CA ARG A 234 9.14 -14.62 -12.10
C ARG A 234 9.19 -14.20 -10.63
N GLU A 235 8.05 -14.18 -9.95
CA GLU A 235 7.95 -13.85 -8.53
C GLU A 235 8.65 -14.91 -7.66
N ALA A 236 8.46 -16.20 -7.95
CA ALA A 236 9.15 -17.28 -7.24
C ALA A 236 10.67 -17.18 -7.39
N LEU A 237 11.15 -16.90 -8.62
CA LEU A 237 12.57 -16.73 -8.90
C LEU A 237 13.13 -15.47 -8.21
N ALA A 238 12.40 -14.36 -8.24
CA ALA A 238 12.79 -13.10 -7.60
C ALA A 238 12.97 -13.26 -6.10
N LYS A 239 12.02 -13.95 -5.44
CA LYS A 239 12.08 -14.29 -4.02
C LYS A 239 13.30 -15.17 -3.70
N SER A 240 13.53 -16.23 -4.48
CA SER A 240 14.59 -17.20 -4.18
C SER A 240 16.01 -16.65 -4.33
N ILE A 241 16.24 -15.77 -5.31
CA ILE A 241 17.56 -15.13 -5.52
C ILE A 241 17.64 -13.75 -4.87
N ASN A 242 16.61 -13.33 -4.14
CA ASN A 242 16.45 -12.01 -3.53
C ASN A 242 16.79 -10.84 -4.47
N GLN A 243 16.22 -10.84 -5.69
CA GLN A 243 16.42 -9.76 -6.66
C GLN A 243 15.08 -9.11 -7.06
N PRO A 244 15.08 -7.82 -7.43
CA PRO A 244 13.89 -7.16 -7.94
C PRO A 244 13.30 -7.90 -9.15
N VAL A 245 11.98 -8.04 -9.19
CA VAL A 245 11.25 -8.69 -10.30
C VAL A 245 11.53 -8.04 -11.65
N SER A 246 11.84 -6.74 -11.64
CA SER A 246 12.19 -5.96 -12.83
C SER A 246 13.53 -6.36 -13.45
N PHE A 247 14.46 -6.94 -12.68
CA PHE A 247 15.75 -7.42 -13.18
C PHE A 247 15.60 -8.76 -13.92
N ILE A 248 14.53 -9.50 -13.62
CA ILE A 248 14.19 -10.74 -14.32
C ILE A 248 13.36 -10.40 -15.57
N ILE A 249 12.11 -9.95 -15.41
CA ILE A 249 11.28 -9.48 -16.53
C ILE A 249 10.60 -8.18 -16.10
N ASN A 250 11.04 -7.05 -16.67
CA ASN A 250 10.42 -5.76 -16.44
C ASN A 250 8.99 -5.70 -17.01
N LYS A 251 8.21 -4.69 -16.58
CA LYS A 251 6.79 -4.56 -16.95
C LYS A 251 6.55 -4.50 -18.46
N GLN A 252 7.42 -3.81 -19.19
CA GLN A 252 7.31 -3.65 -20.64
C GLN A 252 7.59 -4.96 -21.38
N ALA A 253 8.67 -5.65 -21.03
CA ALA A 253 9.01 -6.96 -21.60
C ALA A 253 7.93 -8.00 -21.29
N LEU A 254 7.39 -8.01 -20.06
CA LEU A 254 6.30 -8.91 -19.69
C LEU A 254 5.08 -8.71 -20.59
N ARG A 255 4.67 -7.46 -20.81
CA ARG A 255 3.58 -7.10 -21.71
C ARG A 255 3.82 -7.61 -23.13
N GLU A 256 4.99 -7.31 -23.70
CA GLU A 256 5.33 -7.73 -25.07
C GLU A 256 5.36 -9.25 -25.24
N ILE A 257 5.86 -9.98 -24.23
CA ILE A 257 5.87 -11.45 -24.23
C ILE A 257 4.45 -12.00 -24.22
N VAL A 258 3.56 -11.43 -23.42
CA VAL A 258 2.15 -11.86 -23.35
C VAL A 258 1.43 -11.55 -24.67
N GLU A 259 1.59 -10.34 -25.20
CA GLU A 259 0.96 -9.90 -26.45
C GLU A 259 1.44 -10.73 -27.65
N LYS A 260 2.76 -10.90 -27.82
CA LYS A 260 3.36 -11.60 -28.97
C LYS A 260 3.39 -13.13 -28.81
N SER A 261 3.33 -13.64 -27.58
CA SER A 261 3.33 -15.07 -27.26
C SER A 261 4.44 -15.88 -27.98
N PRO A 262 5.73 -15.49 -27.85
CA PRO A 262 6.84 -16.05 -28.63
C PRO A 262 7.05 -17.56 -28.38
N LEU A 263 7.44 -18.29 -29.43
CA LEU A 263 7.69 -19.74 -29.39
C LEU A 263 9.16 -20.13 -29.54
N THR A 264 10.02 -19.17 -29.89
CA THR A 264 11.44 -19.40 -30.13
C THR A 264 12.27 -18.33 -29.45
N ILE A 265 13.55 -18.63 -29.17
CA ILE A 265 14.48 -17.65 -28.62
C ILE A 265 14.64 -16.45 -29.55
N LYS A 266 14.59 -16.67 -30.87
CA LYS A 266 14.62 -15.60 -31.88
C LYS A 266 13.44 -14.63 -31.72
N ASN A 267 12.22 -15.14 -31.53
CA ASN A 267 11.04 -14.31 -31.34
C ASN A 267 11.06 -13.62 -29.97
N LEU A 268 11.55 -14.31 -28.93
CA LEU A 268 11.72 -13.73 -27.60
C LEU A 268 12.75 -12.57 -27.62
N ALA A 269 13.80 -12.68 -28.42
CA ALA A 269 14.82 -11.64 -28.61
C ALA A 269 14.31 -10.37 -29.30
N GLN A 270 13.12 -10.41 -29.93
CA GLN A 270 12.45 -9.23 -30.52
C GLN A 270 11.62 -8.44 -29.50
N THR A 271 11.71 -8.80 -28.22
CA THR A 271 11.09 -8.04 -27.12
C THR A 271 12.11 -7.14 -26.43
N THR A 272 11.64 -6.26 -25.55
CA THR A 272 12.48 -5.41 -24.68
C THR A 272 13.13 -6.16 -23.51
N LEU A 273 13.11 -7.50 -23.54
CA LEU A 273 13.81 -8.34 -22.55
C LEU A 273 15.32 -8.10 -22.61
N ASN A 274 15.93 -7.90 -21.43
CA ASN A 274 17.38 -7.71 -21.34
C ASN A 274 18.14 -8.92 -21.92
N ARG A 275 19.20 -8.68 -22.72
CA ARG A 275 19.98 -9.75 -23.37
C ARG A 275 20.65 -10.72 -22.39
N HIS A 276 21.09 -10.24 -21.22
CA HIS A 276 21.62 -11.09 -20.17
C HIS A 276 20.54 -12.05 -19.64
N THR A 277 19.34 -11.53 -19.34
CA THR A 277 18.19 -12.34 -18.93
C THR A 277 17.79 -13.32 -20.02
N LEU A 278 17.74 -12.89 -21.28
CA LEU A 278 17.43 -13.77 -22.42
C LEU A 278 18.38 -14.96 -22.48
N ARG A 279 19.69 -14.73 -22.32
CA ARG A 279 20.71 -15.80 -22.33
C ARG A 279 20.54 -16.75 -21.13
N ARG A 280 20.24 -16.20 -19.96
CA ARG A 280 20.18 -16.95 -18.70
C ARG A 280 18.88 -17.73 -18.50
N TYR A 281 17.74 -17.11 -18.85
CA TYR A 281 16.40 -17.61 -18.53
C TYR A 281 15.50 -17.81 -19.76
N GLY A 282 15.97 -17.56 -20.98
CA GLY A 282 15.14 -17.62 -22.19
C GLY A 282 14.44 -18.96 -22.39
N ASN A 283 15.12 -20.08 -22.13
CA ASN A 283 14.53 -21.42 -22.24
C ASN A 283 13.43 -21.64 -21.19
N GLU A 284 13.63 -21.20 -19.94
CA GLU A 284 12.62 -21.30 -18.89
C GLU A 284 11.40 -20.43 -19.19
N ILE A 285 11.59 -19.22 -19.73
CA ILE A 285 10.49 -18.36 -20.17
C ILE A 285 9.66 -19.06 -21.25
N LEU A 286 10.30 -19.64 -22.27
CA LEU A 286 9.62 -20.40 -23.32
C LEU A 286 8.89 -21.63 -22.76
N LYS A 287 9.47 -22.31 -21.78
CA LYS A 287 8.83 -23.44 -21.08
C LYS A 287 7.53 -23.01 -20.39
N GLN A 288 7.52 -21.87 -19.68
CA GLN A 288 6.32 -21.34 -19.04
C GLN A 288 5.23 -20.96 -20.06
N ILE A 289 5.62 -20.36 -21.19
CA ILE A 289 4.70 -20.02 -22.29
C ILE A 289 4.10 -21.28 -22.91
N ASN A 290 4.92 -22.27 -23.22
CA ASN A 290 4.46 -23.53 -23.83
C ASN A 290 3.52 -24.29 -22.88
N HIS A 291 3.85 -24.35 -21.59
CA HIS A 291 2.97 -24.93 -20.57
C HIS A 291 1.61 -24.22 -20.52
N ALA A 292 1.59 -22.88 -20.53
CA ALA A 292 0.33 -22.12 -20.54
C ALA A 292 -0.50 -22.38 -21.82
N LYS A 293 0.16 -22.56 -22.97
CA LYS A 293 -0.48 -22.87 -24.25
C LYS A 293 -1.02 -24.31 -24.31
N SER A 294 -0.47 -25.25 -23.55
CA SER A 294 -0.93 -26.64 -23.52
C SER A 294 -2.08 -26.88 -22.54
N LEU A 295 -2.43 -25.91 -21.68
CA LEU A 295 -3.54 -26.08 -20.73
C LEU A 295 -4.86 -26.38 -21.46
N PRO A 296 -5.75 -27.24 -20.92
CA PRO A 296 -7.10 -27.37 -21.44
C PRO A 296 -7.90 -26.08 -21.24
N GLU A 297 -8.94 -25.85 -22.06
CA GLU A 297 -9.76 -24.63 -21.99
C GLU A 297 -10.39 -24.43 -20.60
N SER A 298 -10.74 -25.50 -19.91
CA SER A 298 -11.30 -25.47 -18.55
C SER A 298 -10.35 -24.91 -17.48
N GLN A 299 -9.03 -24.85 -17.76
CA GLN A 299 -8.01 -24.34 -16.83
C GLN A 299 -7.54 -22.92 -17.18
N LEU A 300 -8.08 -22.32 -18.25
CA LEU A 300 -7.73 -20.96 -18.64
C LEU A 300 -8.37 -19.93 -17.71
N PRO A 301 -7.64 -18.86 -17.34
CA PRO A 301 -8.24 -17.76 -16.61
C PRO A 301 -9.37 -17.11 -17.40
N GLN A 302 -10.41 -16.68 -16.70
CA GLN A 302 -11.48 -15.87 -17.29
C GLN A 302 -10.97 -14.48 -17.64
N GLN A 303 -11.54 -13.91 -18.70
CA GLN A 303 -11.25 -12.55 -19.13
C GLN A 303 -11.81 -11.56 -18.11
N THR A 304 -11.07 -10.48 -17.88
CA THR A 304 -11.48 -9.41 -16.97
C THR A 304 -12.40 -8.44 -17.70
N LEU A 305 -13.43 -7.97 -17.00
CA LEU A 305 -14.40 -7.03 -17.55
C LEU A 305 -13.71 -5.69 -17.88
N PRO A 306 -14.00 -5.07 -19.04
CA PRO A 306 -13.57 -3.71 -19.30
C PRO A 306 -14.29 -2.74 -18.35
N SER A 307 -13.67 -1.61 -18.01
CA SER A 307 -14.33 -0.63 -17.14
C SER A 307 -15.57 -0.03 -17.84
N PHE A 308 -16.74 -0.14 -17.21
CA PHE A 308 -17.97 0.50 -17.70
C PHE A 308 -18.00 1.99 -17.38
N TYR A 309 -17.41 2.38 -16.25
CA TYR A 309 -17.44 3.74 -15.72
C TYR A 309 -16.87 4.78 -16.70
N HIS A 310 -15.68 4.54 -17.27
CA HIS A 310 -15.06 5.49 -18.20
C HIS A 310 -15.71 5.53 -19.59
N ASN A 311 -16.46 4.49 -19.96
CA ASN A 311 -17.00 4.33 -21.30
C ASN A 311 -18.42 4.91 -21.46
N ASN A 312 -19.14 5.14 -20.36
CA ASN A 312 -20.50 5.67 -20.38
C ASN A 312 -20.58 6.99 -19.62
N LYS A 313 -20.62 8.11 -20.36
CA LYS A 313 -20.62 9.47 -19.80
C LYS A 313 -21.83 9.71 -18.88
N ASN A 314 -23.00 9.20 -19.22
CA ASN A 314 -24.21 9.39 -18.42
C ASN A 314 -24.10 8.64 -17.09
N PHE A 315 -23.63 7.39 -17.15
CA PHE A 315 -23.38 6.59 -15.96
C PHE A 315 -22.31 7.24 -15.06
N LYS A 316 -21.18 7.66 -15.63
CA LYS A 316 -20.14 8.40 -14.91
C LYS A 316 -20.70 9.63 -14.19
N ASN A 317 -21.43 10.48 -14.92
CA ASN A 317 -22.01 11.70 -14.34
C ASN A 317 -23.01 11.38 -13.22
N ALA A 318 -23.79 10.31 -13.34
CA ALA A 318 -24.73 9.91 -12.30
C ALA A 318 -24.01 9.47 -11.02
N ILE A 319 -22.95 8.66 -11.13
CA ILE A 319 -22.11 8.26 -10.00
C ILE A 319 -21.43 9.47 -9.36
N ASP A 320 -20.81 10.34 -10.17
CA ASP A 320 -20.10 11.53 -9.69
C ASP A 320 -21.06 12.47 -8.95
N ASN A 321 -22.30 12.62 -9.42
CA ASN A 321 -23.31 13.42 -8.75
C ASN A 321 -23.68 12.87 -7.37
N ILE A 322 -23.84 11.55 -7.22
CA ILE A 322 -24.11 10.92 -5.91
C ILE A 322 -22.94 11.18 -4.97
N VAL A 323 -21.70 10.89 -5.42
CA VAL A 323 -20.49 11.10 -4.61
C VAL A 323 -20.36 12.56 -4.18
N LYS A 324 -20.61 13.50 -5.10
CA LYS A 324 -20.58 14.94 -4.81
C LYS A 324 -21.64 15.37 -3.80
N GLN A 325 -22.87 14.86 -3.90
CA GLN A 325 -23.93 15.15 -2.94
C GLN A 325 -23.55 14.68 -1.52
N TYR A 326 -22.99 13.48 -1.39
CA TYR A 326 -22.51 12.97 -0.11
C TYR A 326 -21.30 13.72 0.41
N SER A 327 -20.38 14.12 -0.47
CA SER A 327 -19.24 14.95 -0.10
C SER A 327 -19.70 16.27 0.53
N GLN A 328 -20.66 16.94 -0.08
CA GLN A 328 -21.25 18.18 0.45
C GLN A 328 -21.99 17.97 1.78
N LYS A 329 -22.66 16.82 1.96
CA LYS A 329 -23.42 16.49 3.17
C LYS A 329 -22.54 16.10 4.35
N THR A 330 -21.43 15.41 4.09
CA THR A 330 -20.58 14.76 5.11
C THR A 330 -19.25 15.47 5.35
N ASP A 331 -18.92 16.47 4.54
CA ASP A 331 -17.61 17.15 4.53
C ASP A 331 -16.43 16.19 4.24
N ILE A 332 -16.70 15.00 3.69
CA ILE A 332 -15.66 14.09 3.20
C ILE A 332 -15.35 14.42 1.73
N PRO A 333 -14.06 14.58 1.36
CA PRO A 333 -13.65 14.71 -0.03
C PRO A 333 -14.09 13.55 -0.93
N GLU A 334 -14.59 13.87 -2.14
CA GLU A 334 -15.09 12.90 -3.12
C GLU A 334 -14.13 11.72 -3.40
N CYS A 335 -12.82 12.01 -3.46
CA CYS A 335 -11.77 11.01 -3.72
C CYS A 335 -11.61 9.95 -2.62
N LEU A 336 -12.12 10.20 -1.41
CA LEU A 336 -12.10 9.27 -0.27
C LEU A 336 -13.38 8.46 -0.15
N LEU A 337 -14.50 9.01 -0.65
CA LEU A 337 -15.80 8.36 -0.67
C LEU A 337 -15.85 7.19 -1.65
N LEU A 338 -15.28 7.35 -2.85
CA LEU A 338 -15.30 6.30 -3.87
C LEU A 338 -14.05 6.31 -4.77
N LYS A 339 -13.31 5.20 -4.78
CA LYS A 339 -12.15 4.97 -5.65
C LYS A 339 -12.59 4.25 -6.93
N ASN A 340 -11.93 4.52 -8.07
CA ASN A 340 -12.24 3.87 -9.35
C ASN A 340 -12.26 2.33 -9.26
N ARG A 341 -11.32 1.73 -8.51
CA ARG A 341 -11.26 0.26 -8.31
C ARG A 341 -12.55 -0.32 -7.73
N TRP A 342 -13.23 0.44 -6.86
CA TRP A 342 -14.47 0.03 -6.23
C TRP A 342 -15.65 0.14 -7.19
N ILE A 343 -15.61 1.07 -8.15
CA ILE A 343 -16.62 1.16 -9.20
C ILE A 343 -16.55 -0.08 -10.10
N ASP A 344 -15.36 -0.53 -10.46
CA ASP A 344 -15.17 -1.75 -11.25
C ASP A 344 -15.62 -3.00 -10.46
N GLU A 345 -15.40 -3.03 -9.14
CA GLU A 345 -15.90 -4.08 -8.25
C GLU A 345 -17.43 -4.12 -8.20
N LEU A 346 -18.08 -2.97 -7.98
CA LEU A 346 -19.53 -2.86 -7.97
C LEU A 346 -20.16 -3.21 -9.32
N THR A 347 -19.51 -2.82 -10.42
CA THR A 347 -19.92 -3.20 -11.78
C THR A 347 -19.86 -4.71 -11.97
N SER A 348 -18.80 -5.35 -11.47
CA SER A 348 -18.64 -6.81 -11.52
C SER A 348 -19.71 -7.53 -10.71
N LEU A 349 -20.05 -7.02 -9.51
CA LEU A 349 -21.12 -7.54 -8.68
C LEU A 349 -22.46 -7.55 -9.42
N VAL A 350 -22.82 -6.44 -10.07
CA VAL A 350 -24.08 -6.33 -10.84
C VAL A 350 -24.08 -7.20 -12.09
N TYR A 351 -22.95 -7.32 -12.77
CA TYR A 351 -22.86 -8.14 -13.97
C TYR A 351 -23.02 -9.64 -13.69
N TYR A 352 -22.36 -10.14 -12.65
CA TYR A 352 -22.35 -11.55 -12.27
C TYR A 352 -23.47 -11.96 -11.29
N ASP A 353 -24.36 -11.02 -10.92
CA ASP A 353 -25.40 -11.25 -9.90
C ASP A 353 -24.83 -11.76 -8.57
N LEU A 354 -23.68 -11.21 -8.15
CA LEU A 354 -23.04 -11.60 -6.89
C LEU A 354 -23.81 -11.02 -5.69
N PRO A 355 -23.86 -11.74 -4.55
CA PRO A 355 -24.51 -11.24 -3.35
C PRO A 355 -23.72 -10.06 -2.77
N ILE A 356 -24.42 -9.11 -2.13
CA ILE A 356 -23.80 -7.92 -1.47
C ILE A 356 -22.73 -8.33 -0.44
N THR A 357 -22.86 -9.52 0.15
CA THR A 357 -21.86 -10.10 1.07
C THR A 357 -20.50 -10.37 0.42
N SER A 358 -20.39 -10.33 -0.91
CA SER A 358 -19.12 -10.47 -1.63
C SER A 358 -18.35 -9.15 -1.77
N LEU A 359 -18.91 -8.02 -1.34
CA LEU A 359 -18.22 -6.73 -1.37
C LEU A 359 -16.97 -6.75 -0.49
N SER A 360 -15.90 -6.14 -0.97
CA SER A 360 -14.69 -5.90 -0.20
C SER A 360 -14.97 -5.00 1.00
N ILE A 361 -14.19 -5.16 2.05
CA ILE A 361 -14.34 -4.40 3.31
C ILE A 361 -14.33 -2.89 3.06
N GLY A 362 -13.60 -2.42 2.04
CA GLY A 362 -13.57 -1.01 1.68
C GLY A 362 -14.88 -0.45 1.13
N LEU A 363 -15.83 -1.30 0.72
CA LEU A 363 -17.18 -0.92 0.28
C LEU A 363 -18.26 -1.23 1.32
N GLN A 364 -17.85 -1.62 2.53
CA GLN A 364 -18.72 -1.86 3.68
C GLN A 364 -18.69 -0.65 4.63
N GLY A 365 -19.26 -0.80 5.84
CA GLY A 365 -19.22 0.22 6.88
C GLY A 365 -19.85 1.54 6.46
N TYR A 366 -19.26 2.66 6.90
CA TYR A 366 -19.82 3.99 6.63
C TYR A 366 -19.95 4.28 5.11
N ARG A 367 -19.01 3.78 4.28
CA ARG A 367 -19.10 3.96 2.83
C ARG A 367 -20.29 3.25 2.23
N TYR A 368 -20.64 2.09 2.78
CA TYR A 368 -21.84 1.39 2.33
C TYR A 368 -23.07 2.23 2.59
N ASP A 369 -23.22 2.66 3.84
CA ASP A 369 -24.38 3.40 4.32
C ASP A 369 -24.55 4.74 3.61
N TRP A 370 -23.45 5.37 3.19
CA TRP A 370 -23.48 6.69 2.57
C TRP A 370 -23.53 6.63 1.05
N VAL A 371 -22.69 5.81 0.40
CA VAL A 371 -22.52 5.93 -1.06
C VAL A 371 -22.91 4.65 -1.79
N VAL A 372 -22.55 3.48 -1.28
CA VAL A 372 -22.79 2.22 -2.01
C VAL A 372 -24.27 1.87 -2.06
N CYS A 373 -25.03 2.15 -1.00
CA CYS A 373 -26.46 1.87 -0.92
C CYS A 373 -27.28 2.61 -2.00
N GLU A 374 -26.82 3.77 -2.47
CA GLU A 374 -27.43 4.53 -3.57
C GLU A 374 -26.86 4.16 -4.94
N ILE A 375 -25.56 3.88 -5.01
CA ILE A 375 -24.89 3.49 -6.25
C ILE A 375 -25.37 2.12 -6.75
N LEU A 376 -25.61 1.15 -5.86
CA LEU A 376 -26.01 -0.20 -6.25
C LEU A 376 -27.35 -0.22 -7.01
N PRO A 377 -28.45 0.39 -6.52
CA PRO A 377 -29.70 0.52 -7.28
C PRO A 377 -29.51 1.20 -8.63
N LEU A 378 -28.70 2.27 -8.69
CA LEU A 378 -28.39 2.95 -9.94
C LEU A 378 -27.70 1.98 -10.92
N LEU A 379 -26.66 1.28 -10.50
CA LEU A 379 -25.95 0.29 -11.32
C LEU A 379 -26.89 -0.80 -11.88
N MET A 380 -27.87 -1.26 -11.09
CA MET A 380 -28.84 -2.25 -11.54
C MET A 380 -29.69 -1.74 -12.72
N THR A 381 -29.98 -0.44 -12.81
CA THR A 381 -30.67 0.14 -13.97
C THR A 381 -29.83 0.10 -15.25
N TYR A 382 -28.50 0.09 -15.11
CA TYR A 382 -27.55 -0.02 -16.23
C TYR A 382 -27.15 -1.46 -16.55
N LYS A 383 -27.65 -2.47 -15.83
CA LYS A 383 -27.23 -3.88 -15.97
C LYS A 383 -27.24 -4.38 -17.42
N LYS A 384 -28.30 -4.10 -18.19
CA LYS A 384 -28.37 -4.49 -19.61
C LYS A 384 -27.27 -3.85 -20.46
N GLN A 385 -26.96 -2.57 -20.22
CA GLN A 385 -25.90 -1.86 -20.95
C GLN A 385 -24.52 -2.38 -20.56
N ILE A 386 -24.34 -2.71 -19.28
CA ILE A 386 -23.13 -3.36 -18.76
C ILE A 386 -22.93 -4.71 -19.46
N GLN A 387 -23.98 -5.54 -19.54
CA GLN A 387 -23.93 -6.85 -20.22
C GLN A 387 -23.59 -6.73 -21.70
N ILE A 388 -24.31 -5.88 -22.44
CA ILE A 388 -24.04 -5.65 -23.88
C ILE A 388 -22.59 -5.26 -24.12
N ARG A 389 -22.03 -4.39 -23.25
CA ARG A 389 -20.64 -3.92 -23.40
C ARG A 389 -19.61 -5.01 -23.17
N PHE A 390 -19.93 -6.01 -22.34
CA PHE A 390 -19.02 -7.09 -22.00
C PHE A 390 -19.10 -8.26 -22.98
N GLU A 391 -20.22 -8.39 -23.69
CA GLU A 391 -20.41 -9.36 -24.77
C GLU A 391 -19.90 -8.86 -26.13
N SER A 392 -19.72 -7.52 -26.29
CA SER A 392 -19.15 -6.84 -27.46
C SER A 392 -17.63 -6.70 -27.40
#